data_AF-A0A7S4MTR9-F1
#
_entry.id   AF-A0A7S4MTR9-F1
#
_cell.length_a   1.000
_cell.length_b   1.000
_cell.length_c   1.000
_cell.angle_alpha   90.00
_cell.angle_beta   90.00
_cell.angle_gamma   90.00
#
_symmetry.space_group_name_H-M   'P 1'
#
loop_
_entity.id
_entity.type
_entity.pdbx_description
1 polymer ?
#
loop_
_entity_poly.entity_id
_entity_poly.type
_entity_poly.pdbx_seq_one_letter_code
_entity_poly.pdbx_strand_id
1 'polypeptide(L)'
;MAKTKKARPRGDTAEAGAGREYLSRRMDVKRATLERKQRKAAGPDEAVGVAERANRDAERTIRLSHDTDEKKDRSKIRLHITKTRREIDVLRARLKAWDGVEEKKKEMEEAERKRKAEEEAADEAAGKKKKKRGRLGPETWKLRGAARPAWEVYDFDTRYVCPHMKAHEDAREKTKRVQNVLSLYRGRFGEERSDEEGPPQPYCRQFLSLLMQLGHLSVEAKKLKSAREAFLECIDLEGTDPNSVVVTMARARLMRMCVEANRPESARRLWERIPHDSTAWVRYSAALIEFVSWSVIEEDGSSRERAEEMLRKAIEANKFCAYYIAFNDTFEKVVEYGDEIEDAEAGTLEEAIEYCHSEQMGFWLGTEGAAEWIREVILRLLHEQNDGNSWVQSTRSYLESWEKDISQIENQLHETKNSDDVNGDENEEPDIVMYAGMFRTAMDMLQDAGEFLKDTASSSEVAG
;
A
#
# COMPACT_ATOMS: atom_id res chain seq x y z
N MET A 1 -31.68 35.78 -29.02
CA MET A 1 -32.42 34.92 -28.07
C MET A 1 -31.48 34.56 -26.93
N ALA A 2 -31.75 35.07 -25.73
CA ALA A 2 -30.89 34.94 -24.56
C ALA A 2 -31.05 33.55 -23.90
N LYS A 3 -29.94 32.88 -23.61
CA LYS A 3 -29.91 31.62 -22.84
C LYS A 3 -29.82 31.94 -21.35
N THR A 4 -30.90 31.73 -20.60
CA THR A 4 -30.92 31.76 -19.14
C THR A 4 -30.31 30.47 -18.59
N LYS A 5 -29.20 30.58 -17.85
CA LYS A 5 -28.63 29.48 -17.06
C LYS A 5 -29.48 29.24 -15.81
N LYS A 6 -30.02 28.03 -15.69
CA LYS A 6 -30.75 27.53 -14.51
C LYS A 6 -29.73 27.19 -13.41
N ALA A 7 -29.81 27.84 -12.26
CA ALA A 7 -28.99 27.53 -11.09
C ALA A 7 -29.45 26.20 -10.46
N ARG A 8 -28.52 25.29 -10.16
CA ARG A 8 -28.78 24.09 -9.35
C ARG A 8 -28.84 24.47 -7.86
N PRO A 9 -29.70 23.82 -7.05
CA PRO A 9 -29.79 24.08 -5.63
C PRO A 9 -28.55 23.52 -4.92
N ARG A 10 -28.03 24.29 -3.95
CA ARG A 10 -26.99 23.86 -3.00
C ARG A 10 -27.64 22.93 -1.98
N GLY A 11 -27.14 21.71 -1.88
CA GLY A 11 -27.38 20.85 -0.72
C GLY A 11 -26.37 21.19 0.38
N ASP A 12 -26.87 21.73 1.48
CA ASP A 12 -26.24 21.75 2.81
C ASP A 12 -27.23 21.01 3.72
N THR A 13 -26.86 20.13 4.66
CA THR A 13 -26.64 20.56 6.06
C THR A 13 -25.81 19.59 6.95
N ALA A 14 -25.21 18.51 6.47
CA ALA A 14 -24.48 17.57 7.36
C ALA A 14 -22.98 17.89 7.54
N GLU A 15 -22.27 18.27 6.49
CA GLU A 15 -20.80 18.50 6.55
C GLU A 15 -20.38 19.79 7.28
N ALA A 16 -21.29 20.76 7.42
CA ALA A 16 -20.98 22.04 8.07
C ALA A 16 -20.77 21.93 9.59
N GLY A 17 -21.27 20.86 10.22
CA GLY A 17 -21.15 20.61 11.67
C GLY A 17 -19.75 20.15 12.07
N ALA A 18 -19.20 19.15 11.36
CA ALA A 18 -17.89 18.58 11.66
C ALA A 18 -16.75 19.60 11.50
N GLY A 19 -16.85 20.50 10.53
CA GLY A 19 -15.89 21.58 10.33
C GLY A 19 -15.84 22.59 11.49
N ARG A 20 -16.97 22.88 12.14
CA ARG A 20 -17.02 23.81 13.29
C ARG A 20 -16.36 23.24 14.54
N GLU A 21 -16.60 21.96 14.81
CA GLU A 21 -16.09 21.31 16.01
C GLU A 21 -14.56 21.14 15.95
N TYR A 22 -14.03 20.79 14.78
CA TYR A 22 -12.60 20.72 14.52
C TYR A 22 -11.89 22.08 14.62
N LEU A 23 -12.50 23.13 14.05
CA LEU A 23 -12.00 24.51 14.18
C LEU A 23 -11.95 24.95 15.64
N SER A 24 -12.94 24.58 16.46
CA SER A 24 -12.95 24.85 17.90
C SER A 24 -11.79 24.16 18.61
N ARG A 25 -11.61 22.85 18.42
CA ARG A 25 -10.49 22.09 19.04
C ARG A 25 -9.12 22.68 18.66
N ARG A 26 -8.95 23.12 17.41
CA ARG A 26 -7.71 23.73 16.95
C ARG A 26 -7.46 25.12 17.51
N MET A 27 -8.53 25.92 17.71
CA MET A 27 -8.45 27.19 18.43
C MET A 27 -7.96 26.97 19.85
N ASP A 28 -8.48 25.95 20.52
CA ASP A 28 -8.11 25.61 21.89
C ASP A 28 -6.65 25.17 22.01
N VAL A 29 -6.17 24.32 21.10
CA VAL A 29 -4.76 23.90 21.07
C VAL A 29 -3.82 25.09 20.83
N LYS A 30 -4.13 25.94 19.84
CA LYS A 30 -3.32 27.14 19.54
C LYS A 30 -3.34 28.15 20.69
N ARG A 31 -4.50 28.36 21.32
CA ARG A 31 -4.66 29.21 22.50
C ARG A 31 -3.76 28.69 23.63
N ALA A 32 -3.81 27.39 23.92
CA ALA A 32 -2.97 26.76 24.94
C ALA A 32 -1.47 26.88 24.63
N THR A 33 -1.06 26.77 23.36
CA THR A 33 0.36 26.92 22.99
C THR A 33 0.86 28.36 23.15
N LEU A 34 0.06 29.34 22.71
CA LEU A 34 0.39 30.76 22.83
C LEU A 34 0.37 31.21 24.28
N GLU A 35 -0.60 30.74 25.07
CA GLU A 35 -0.66 31.01 26.50
C GLU A 35 0.54 30.43 27.23
N ARG A 36 0.97 29.19 26.90
CA ARG A 36 2.20 28.61 27.46
C ARG A 36 3.45 29.40 27.08
N LYS A 37 3.52 29.92 25.85
CA LYS A 37 4.64 30.75 25.39
C LYS A 37 4.66 32.12 26.08
N GLN A 38 3.51 32.75 26.26
CA GLN A 38 3.40 34.05 26.91
C GLN A 38 3.57 33.94 28.45
N ARG A 39 3.08 32.88 29.09
CA ARG A 39 3.36 32.59 30.52
C ARG A 39 4.83 32.33 30.80
N LYS A 40 5.57 31.77 29.84
CA LYS A 40 7.04 31.63 29.94
C LYS A 40 7.79 32.96 29.77
N ALA A 41 7.15 33.96 29.15
CA ALA A 41 7.75 35.26 28.87
C ALA A 41 7.33 36.34 29.88
N ALA A 42 6.18 36.19 30.53
CA ALA A 42 5.66 37.12 31.52
C ALA A 42 6.14 36.76 32.94
N GLY A 43 6.52 37.76 33.73
CA GLY A 43 6.80 37.59 35.15
C GLY A 43 5.53 37.27 35.96
N PRO A 44 5.66 36.82 37.22
CA PRO A 44 4.55 36.33 38.05
C PRO A 44 3.40 37.35 38.25
N ASP A 45 3.65 38.64 38.09
CA ASP A 45 2.67 39.71 38.33
C ASP A 45 1.82 40.10 37.10
N GLU A 46 2.08 39.56 35.90
CA GLU A 46 1.39 39.96 34.65
C GLU A 46 0.38 38.94 34.10
N ALA A 47 0.05 37.89 34.87
CA ALA A 47 -0.74 36.75 34.39
C ALA A 47 -2.18 37.11 33.94
N VAL A 48 -2.76 38.19 34.47
CA VAL A 48 -4.19 38.54 34.30
C VAL A 48 -4.54 39.03 32.88
N GLY A 49 -3.55 39.44 32.06
CA GLY A 49 -3.79 39.88 30.67
C GLY A 49 -3.28 38.94 29.58
N VAL A 50 -2.61 37.85 29.96
CA VAL A 50 -1.89 36.96 29.03
C VAL A 50 -2.85 36.12 28.20
N ALA A 51 -3.89 35.55 28.81
CA ALA A 51 -4.86 34.72 28.09
C ALA A 51 -5.62 35.52 27.01
N GLU A 52 -5.96 36.78 27.31
CA GLU A 52 -6.71 37.63 26.39
C GLU A 52 -5.85 38.11 25.21
N ARG A 53 -4.57 38.45 25.45
CA ARG A 53 -3.60 38.75 24.39
C ARG A 53 -3.31 37.53 23.52
N ALA A 54 -3.09 36.36 24.13
CA ALA A 54 -2.93 35.11 23.40
C ALA A 54 -4.15 34.78 22.52
N ASN A 55 -5.36 35.07 23.00
CA ASN A 55 -6.59 34.86 22.23
C ASN A 55 -6.70 35.83 21.05
N ARG A 56 -6.42 37.13 21.25
CA ARG A 56 -6.40 38.12 20.15
C ARG A 56 -5.32 37.82 19.11
N ASP A 57 -4.14 37.38 19.55
CA ASP A 57 -3.05 37.01 18.64
C ASP A 57 -3.38 35.73 17.85
N ALA A 58 -4.03 34.74 18.50
CA ALA A 58 -4.52 33.54 17.83
C ALA A 58 -5.56 33.87 16.76
N GLU A 59 -6.57 34.68 17.10
CA GLU A 59 -7.61 35.15 16.18
C GLU A 59 -7.03 35.98 15.04
N ARG A 60 -6.09 36.88 15.33
CA ARG A 60 -5.41 37.70 14.33
C ARG A 60 -4.58 36.83 13.39
N THR A 61 -3.85 35.86 13.90
CA THR A 61 -3.05 34.93 13.09
C THR A 61 -3.94 34.08 12.18
N ILE A 62 -5.11 33.66 12.66
CA ILE A 62 -6.06 32.85 11.88
C ILE A 62 -6.77 33.70 10.82
N ARG A 63 -7.15 34.94 11.16
CA ARG A 63 -7.69 35.91 10.20
C ARG A 63 -6.67 36.36 9.16
N LEU A 64 -5.39 36.46 9.52
CA LEU A 64 -4.29 36.80 8.61
C LEU A 64 -3.83 35.62 7.76
N SER A 65 -3.98 34.37 8.23
CA SER A 65 -3.82 33.20 7.39
C SER A 65 -5.01 33.09 6.44
N HIS A 66 -4.97 33.80 5.31
CA HIS A 66 -5.94 33.68 4.21
C HIS A 66 -5.97 32.28 3.54
N ASP A 67 -5.29 31.30 4.13
CA ASP A 67 -5.32 29.93 3.71
C ASP A 67 -6.47 29.19 4.41
N THR A 68 -7.47 28.86 3.60
CA THR A 68 -8.47 27.85 3.92
C THR A 68 -7.78 26.54 4.30
N ASP A 69 -8.41 25.73 5.13
CA ASP A 69 -7.78 24.50 5.60
C ASP A 69 -7.46 23.53 4.45
N GLU A 70 -8.30 23.49 3.41
CA GLU A 70 -7.97 22.81 2.15
C GLU A 70 -6.63 23.26 1.54
N LYS A 71 -6.31 24.56 1.56
CA LYS A 71 -5.02 25.05 1.03
C LYS A 71 -3.85 24.57 1.89
N LYS A 72 -4.04 24.46 3.21
CA LYS A 72 -3.03 23.93 4.13
C LYS A 72 -2.81 22.44 3.88
N ASP A 73 -3.87 21.66 3.72
CA ASP A 73 -3.76 20.23 3.48
C ASP A 73 -3.18 19.93 2.10
N ARG A 74 -3.61 20.64 1.05
CA ARG A 74 -2.95 20.59 -0.27
C ARG A 74 -1.46 20.96 -0.19
N SER A 75 -1.10 21.92 0.68
CA SER A 75 0.29 22.31 0.90
C SER A 75 1.09 21.23 1.63
N LYS A 76 0.51 20.55 2.63
CA LYS A 76 1.11 19.40 3.32
C LYS A 76 1.35 18.27 2.33
N ILE A 77 0.35 17.86 1.56
CA ILE A 77 0.48 16.80 0.54
C ILE A 77 1.60 17.15 -0.45
N ARG A 78 1.66 18.40 -0.92
CA ARG A 78 2.76 18.86 -1.80
C ARG A 78 4.14 18.75 -1.14
N LEU A 79 4.25 19.08 0.15
CA LEU A 79 5.51 18.94 0.91
C LEU A 79 5.89 17.46 1.05
N HIS A 80 4.93 16.59 1.37
CA HIS A 80 5.14 15.14 1.45
C HIS A 80 5.61 14.59 0.09
N ILE A 81 4.92 14.90 -1.02
CA ILE A 81 5.37 14.52 -2.37
C ILE A 81 6.81 14.96 -2.63
N THR A 82 7.18 16.19 -2.24
CA THR A 82 8.53 16.70 -2.46
C THR A 82 9.57 15.97 -1.60
N LYS A 83 9.23 15.65 -0.36
CA LYS A 83 10.08 14.88 0.56
C LYS A 83 10.29 13.46 0.03
N THR A 84 9.21 12.73 -0.25
CA THR A 84 9.26 11.37 -0.77
C THR A 84 10.02 11.29 -2.09
N ARG A 85 9.85 12.26 -3.01
CA ARG A 85 10.64 12.32 -4.26
C ARG A 85 12.14 12.45 -4.00
N ARG A 86 12.55 13.28 -3.03
CA ARG A 86 13.98 13.42 -2.68
C ARG A 86 14.53 12.13 -2.11
N GLU A 87 13.77 11.44 -1.27
CA GLU A 87 14.16 10.14 -0.70
C GLU A 87 14.29 9.08 -1.79
N ILE A 88 13.33 9.02 -2.73
CA ILE A 88 13.39 8.17 -3.93
C ILE A 88 14.63 8.50 -4.76
N ASP A 89 14.93 9.77 -5.03
CA ASP A 89 16.09 10.14 -5.86
C ASP A 89 17.42 9.77 -5.19
N VAL A 90 17.52 9.91 -3.86
CA VAL A 90 18.68 9.47 -3.07
C VAL A 90 18.85 7.96 -3.15
N LEU A 91 17.79 7.18 -2.90
CA LEU A 91 17.85 5.72 -2.98
C LEU A 91 18.07 5.23 -4.40
N ARG A 92 17.45 5.86 -5.39
CA ARG A 92 17.66 5.56 -6.81
C ARG A 92 19.11 5.78 -7.21
N ALA A 93 19.74 6.87 -6.76
CA ALA A 93 21.16 7.11 -7.00
C ALA A 93 22.04 6.05 -6.32
N ARG A 94 21.72 5.66 -5.09
CA ARG A 94 22.41 4.60 -4.34
C ARG A 94 22.30 3.24 -5.04
N LEU A 95 21.10 2.85 -5.48
CA LEU A 95 20.85 1.57 -6.16
C LEU A 95 21.44 1.53 -7.58
N LYS A 96 21.56 2.67 -8.27
CA LYS A 96 22.26 2.75 -9.57
C LYS A 96 23.78 2.62 -9.46
N ALA A 97 24.33 3.02 -8.32
CA ALA A 97 25.75 3.04 -8.05
C ALA A 97 26.10 2.12 -6.85
N TRP A 98 25.51 0.93 -6.81
CA TRP A 98 25.60 0.03 -5.67
C TRP A 98 26.98 -0.65 -5.60
N ASP A 99 27.68 -0.50 -4.48
CA ASP A 99 28.91 -1.24 -4.18
C ASP A 99 28.67 -2.05 -2.89
N GLY A 100 28.46 -3.35 -3.03
CA GLY A 100 28.14 -4.24 -1.90
C GLY A 100 29.21 -4.25 -0.81
N VAL A 101 30.47 -3.95 -1.12
CA VAL A 101 31.55 -3.89 -0.13
C VAL A 101 31.45 -2.61 0.71
N GLU A 102 31.21 -1.47 0.05
CA GLU A 102 31.01 -0.20 0.76
C GLU A 102 29.74 -0.23 1.61
N GLU A 103 28.69 -0.87 1.12
CA GLU A 103 27.42 -0.96 1.85
C GLU A 103 27.54 -1.86 3.08
N LYS A 104 28.14 -3.06 2.97
CA LYS A 104 28.47 -3.90 4.13
C LYS A 104 29.34 -3.15 5.16
N LYS A 105 30.29 -2.32 4.69
CA LYS A 105 31.13 -1.51 5.57
C LYS A 105 30.33 -0.43 6.31
N LYS A 106 29.44 0.27 5.61
CA LYS A 106 28.55 1.27 6.24
C LYS A 106 27.63 0.64 7.26
N GLU A 107 27.08 -0.54 6.97
CA GLU A 107 26.20 -1.28 7.89
C GLU A 107 26.95 -1.68 9.17
N MET A 108 28.19 -2.18 9.04
CA MET A 108 29.02 -2.46 10.22
C MET A 108 29.34 -1.20 11.03
N GLU A 109 29.65 -0.08 10.38
CA GLU A 109 29.93 1.20 11.06
C GLU A 109 28.67 1.75 11.76
N GLU A 110 27.50 1.62 11.14
CA GLU A 110 26.23 2.04 11.72
C GLU A 110 25.81 1.14 12.90
N ALA A 111 26.00 -0.18 12.79
CA ALA A 111 25.77 -1.12 13.88
C ALA A 111 26.69 -0.84 15.07
N GLU A 112 27.97 -0.53 14.81
CA GLU A 112 28.90 -0.13 15.87
C GLU A 112 28.50 1.20 16.52
N ARG A 113 28.05 2.18 15.71
CA ARG A 113 27.54 3.47 16.22
C ARG A 113 26.29 3.28 17.06
N LYS A 114 25.36 2.43 16.64
CA LYS A 114 24.14 2.11 17.38
C LYS A 114 24.47 1.43 18.71
N ARG A 115 25.36 0.44 18.71
CA ARG A 115 25.84 -0.21 19.93
C ARG A 115 26.49 0.78 20.90
N LYS A 116 27.31 1.70 20.40
CA LYS A 116 27.91 2.78 21.22
C LYS A 116 26.84 3.71 21.79
N ALA A 117 25.83 4.09 21.01
CA ALA A 117 24.74 4.94 21.47
C ALA A 117 23.87 4.25 22.53
N GLU A 118 23.60 2.95 22.37
CA GLU A 118 22.88 2.14 23.36
C GLU A 118 23.67 1.98 24.65
N GLU A 119 24.98 1.73 24.57
CA GLU A 119 25.88 1.68 25.72
C GLU A 119 25.92 3.04 26.45
N GLU A 120 26.02 4.16 25.71
CA GLU A 120 25.97 5.50 26.29
C GLU A 120 24.62 5.81 26.96
N ALA A 121 23.50 5.41 26.33
CA ALA A 121 22.17 5.57 26.91
C ALA A 121 21.97 4.70 28.17
N ALA A 122 22.50 3.48 28.16
CA ALA A 122 22.46 2.58 29.31
C ALA A 122 23.32 3.10 30.48
N ASP A 123 24.50 3.65 30.20
CA ASP A 123 25.35 4.28 31.22
C ASP A 123 24.72 5.57 31.79
N GLU A 124 24.02 6.36 30.95
CA GLU A 124 23.22 7.51 31.39
C GLU A 124 22.04 7.10 32.28
N ALA A 125 21.30 6.04 31.90
CA ALA A 125 20.21 5.48 32.69
C ALA A 125 20.69 4.88 34.03
N ALA A 126 21.89 4.29 34.04
CA ALA A 126 22.55 3.78 35.25
C ALA A 126 23.17 4.88 36.14
N GLY A 127 23.04 6.16 35.77
CA GLY A 127 23.51 7.29 36.58
C GLY A 127 25.05 7.41 36.67
N LYS A 128 25.80 6.69 35.82
CA LYS A 128 27.26 6.80 35.77
C LYS A 128 27.64 8.12 35.09
N LYS A 129 27.90 9.17 35.88
CA LYS A 129 28.45 10.43 35.36
C LYS A 129 29.75 10.13 34.59
N LYS A 130 29.79 10.45 33.29
CA LYS A 130 31.00 10.36 32.44
C LYS A 130 32.16 11.00 33.21
N LYS A 131 33.11 10.20 33.70
CA LYS A 131 34.32 10.71 34.35
C LYS A 131 35.00 11.62 33.31
N LYS A 132 35.14 12.91 33.63
CA LYS A 132 35.89 13.84 32.77
C LYS A 132 37.26 13.21 32.52
N ARG A 133 37.52 12.75 31.29
CA ARG A 133 38.85 12.26 30.89
C ARG A 133 39.82 13.38 31.25
N GLY A 134 40.74 13.09 32.17
CA GLY A 134 41.79 14.04 32.52
C GLY A 134 42.55 14.47 31.28
N ARG A 135 43.23 15.62 31.35
CA ARG A 135 44.08 16.08 30.24
C ARG A 135 45.00 14.94 29.82
N LEU A 136 44.93 14.56 28.55
CA LEU A 136 45.78 13.50 28.01
C LEU A 136 47.24 13.89 28.24
N GLY A 137 48.04 12.95 28.76
CA GLY A 137 49.43 13.20 29.14
C GLY A 137 50.30 13.61 27.95
N PRO A 138 51.51 14.15 28.19
CA PRO A 138 52.42 14.65 27.16
C PRO A 138 52.74 13.63 26.06
N GLU A 139 52.67 12.32 26.37
CA GLU A 139 52.91 11.23 25.43
C GLU A 139 51.86 11.13 24.31
N THR A 140 50.69 11.73 24.52
CA THR A 140 49.62 11.79 23.51
C THR A 140 49.69 13.04 22.64
N TRP A 141 50.63 13.95 22.92
CA TRP A 141 50.78 15.18 22.16
C TRP A 141 51.45 14.85 20.83
N LYS A 142 50.73 15.07 19.73
CA LYS A 142 51.33 14.98 18.39
C LYS A 142 52.32 16.13 18.22
N LEU A 143 53.61 15.85 18.40
CA LEU A 143 54.70 16.79 18.14
C LEU A 143 54.65 17.22 16.66
N ARG A 144 54.64 18.55 16.42
CA ARG A 144 54.62 19.15 15.08
C ARG A 144 55.94 19.88 14.81
N GLY A 145 56.40 19.88 13.57
CA GLY A 145 57.60 20.62 13.13
C GLY A 145 58.91 20.02 13.65
N ALA A 146 59.88 20.87 13.99
CA ALA A 146 61.24 20.49 14.38
C ALA A 146 61.37 19.69 15.70
N ALA A 147 60.29 19.58 16.47
CA ALA A 147 60.23 18.75 17.67
C ALA A 147 59.92 17.27 17.37
N ARG A 148 59.67 16.91 16.10
CA ARG A 148 59.58 15.51 15.69
C ARG A 148 60.97 14.86 15.74
N PRO A 149 61.06 13.59 16.17
CA PRO A 149 62.30 12.83 16.07
C PRO A 149 62.85 12.89 14.64
N ALA A 150 64.16 13.07 14.47
CA ALA A 150 64.77 13.30 13.15
C ALA A 150 64.49 12.18 12.12
N TRP A 151 64.23 10.95 12.60
CA TRP A 151 63.83 9.81 11.76
C TRP A 151 62.42 9.95 11.17
N GLU A 152 61.51 10.71 11.78
CA GLU A 152 60.18 11.01 11.22
C GLU A 152 60.22 12.13 10.16
N VAL A 153 61.33 12.88 10.06
CA VAL A 153 61.47 14.07 9.20
C VAL A 153 62.30 13.76 7.94
N TYR A 154 63.20 12.76 8.00
CA TYR A 154 64.16 12.44 6.93
C TYR A 154 64.07 11.02 6.38
N ASP A 155 62.98 10.29 6.61
CA ASP A 155 62.72 9.10 5.83
C ASP A 155 62.17 9.50 4.46
N PHE A 156 63.00 9.38 3.43
CA PHE A 156 62.51 9.07 2.09
C PHE A 156 61.80 7.72 2.20
N ASP A 157 60.51 7.77 2.51
CA ASP A 157 59.70 6.58 2.72
C ASP A 157 59.65 5.80 1.40
N THR A 158 60.42 4.71 1.33
CA THR A 158 60.45 3.79 0.18
C THR A 158 59.12 3.04 0.01
N ARG A 159 58.18 3.21 0.97
CA ARG A 159 56.80 2.74 0.92
C ARG A 159 55.82 3.86 0.56
N TYR A 160 56.31 5.07 0.24
CA TYR A 160 55.47 6.17 -0.19
C TYR A 160 54.71 5.80 -1.46
N VAL A 161 53.45 5.41 -1.28
CA VAL A 161 52.50 5.28 -2.38
C VAL A 161 51.92 6.67 -2.60
N CYS A 162 52.12 7.22 -3.80
CA CYS A 162 51.54 8.51 -4.19
C CYS A 162 50.02 8.48 -3.90
N PRO A 163 49.50 9.32 -2.98
CA PRO A 163 48.10 9.28 -2.59
C PRO A 163 47.12 9.43 -3.76
N HIS A 164 47.52 10.18 -4.80
CA HIS A 164 46.73 10.34 -6.02
C HIS A 164 46.69 9.08 -6.88
N MET A 165 47.80 8.34 -6.99
CA MET A 165 47.82 7.07 -7.72
C MET A 165 46.97 6.02 -7.03
N LYS A 166 47.10 5.92 -5.69
CA LYS A 166 46.27 5.04 -4.88
C LYS A 166 44.79 5.39 -4.99
N ALA A 167 44.44 6.67 -4.87
CA ALA A 167 43.05 7.11 -5.03
C ALA A 167 42.47 6.78 -6.42
N HIS A 168 43.30 6.84 -7.47
CA HIS A 168 42.88 6.49 -8.83
C HIS A 168 42.74 4.97 -9.02
N GLU A 169 43.61 4.17 -8.41
CA GLU A 169 43.48 2.71 -8.36
C GLU A 169 42.22 2.29 -7.59
N ASP A 170 42.02 2.84 -6.38
CA ASP A 170 40.83 2.63 -5.55
C ASP A 170 39.55 3.03 -6.30
N ALA A 171 39.57 4.14 -7.05
CA ALA A 171 38.45 4.58 -7.87
C ALA A 171 38.17 3.64 -9.05
N ARG A 172 39.21 3.10 -9.70
CA ARG A 172 39.06 2.10 -10.77
C ARG A 172 38.49 0.80 -10.25
N GLU A 173 38.98 0.32 -9.10
CA GLU A 173 38.44 -0.86 -8.45
C GLU A 173 36.99 -0.67 -8.04
N LYS A 174 36.66 0.50 -7.45
CA LYS A 174 35.28 0.85 -7.13
C LYS A 174 34.40 0.85 -8.38
N THR A 175 34.85 1.45 -9.47
CA THR A 175 34.08 1.49 -10.73
C THR A 175 33.82 0.09 -11.29
N LYS A 176 34.75 -0.86 -11.10
CA LYS A 176 34.56 -2.27 -11.48
C LYS A 176 33.56 -3.01 -10.60
N ARG A 177 33.44 -2.63 -9.32
CA ARG A 177 32.50 -3.24 -8.36
C ARG A 177 31.11 -2.67 -8.42
N VAL A 178 30.97 -1.39 -8.81
CA VAL A 178 29.68 -0.71 -8.84
C VAL A 178 28.75 -1.36 -9.86
N GLN A 179 27.56 -1.73 -9.39
CA GLN A 179 26.50 -2.33 -10.20
C GLN A 179 25.24 -1.49 -10.16
N ASN A 180 24.46 -1.52 -11.25
CA ASN A 180 23.15 -0.90 -11.30
C ASN A 180 22.08 -1.94 -10.96
N VAL A 181 21.69 -1.96 -9.68
CA VAL A 181 20.73 -2.91 -9.11
C VAL A 181 19.37 -2.80 -9.77
N LEU A 182 18.91 -1.57 -10.09
CA LEU A 182 17.62 -1.34 -10.74
C LEU A 182 17.51 -2.05 -12.09
N SER A 183 18.62 -2.10 -12.85
CA SER A 183 18.64 -2.78 -14.15
C SER A 183 18.90 -4.28 -14.01
N LEU A 184 19.71 -4.69 -13.04
CA LEU A 184 20.08 -6.10 -12.85
C LEU A 184 18.91 -6.95 -12.32
N TYR A 185 18.14 -6.41 -11.39
CA TYR A 185 17.02 -7.10 -10.74
C TYR A 185 15.64 -6.67 -11.26
N ARG A 186 15.56 -5.94 -12.38
CA ARG A 186 14.26 -5.57 -12.95
C ARG A 186 13.42 -6.82 -13.20
N GLY A 187 12.20 -6.83 -12.68
CA GLY A 187 11.29 -7.97 -12.71
C GLY A 187 11.44 -8.97 -11.56
N ARG A 188 12.36 -8.71 -10.61
CA ARG A 188 12.68 -9.55 -9.45
C ARG A 188 13.02 -8.73 -8.20
N PHE A 189 12.57 -7.48 -8.13
CA PHE A 189 12.87 -6.59 -6.99
C PHE A 189 12.27 -7.07 -5.66
N GLY A 190 11.18 -7.83 -5.73
CA GLY A 190 10.46 -8.35 -4.57
C GLY A 190 11.03 -9.64 -3.96
N GLU A 191 11.94 -10.33 -4.66
CA GLU A 191 12.44 -11.63 -4.20
C GLU A 191 13.27 -11.48 -2.92
N GLU A 192 12.95 -12.28 -1.90
CA GLU A 192 13.75 -12.46 -0.68
C GLU A 192 14.63 -13.70 -0.82
N ARG A 193 15.70 -13.60 -1.61
CA ARG A 193 16.73 -14.64 -1.61
C ARG A 193 17.74 -14.32 -0.53
N SER A 194 18.01 -15.31 0.34
CA SER A 194 19.02 -15.26 1.40
C SER A 194 20.46 -15.28 0.87
N ASP A 195 20.65 -15.64 -0.39
CA ASP A 195 21.97 -15.80 -0.99
C ASP A 195 22.55 -14.45 -1.45
N GLU A 196 23.88 -14.33 -1.46
CA GLU A 196 24.59 -13.09 -1.87
C GLU A 196 24.29 -12.63 -3.31
N GLU A 197 23.59 -13.44 -4.10
CA GLU A 197 23.17 -13.15 -5.48
C GLU A 197 21.76 -12.53 -5.59
N GLY A 198 21.01 -12.42 -4.49
CA GLY A 198 19.67 -11.81 -4.44
C GLY A 198 19.67 -10.28 -4.52
N PRO A 199 18.51 -9.65 -4.77
CA PRO A 199 18.40 -8.19 -4.70
C PRO A 199 18.78 -7.70 -3.30
N PRO A 200 19.44 -6.53 -3.16
CA PRO A 200 19.87 -6.02 -1.86
C PRO A 200 18.67 -5.57 -1.02
N GLN A 201 18.12 -6.50 -0.24
CA GLN A 201 17.13 -6.22 0.79
C GLN A 201 17.82 -5.65 2.03
N PRO A 202 17.20 -4.69 2.76
CA PRO A 202 15.82 -4.20 2.61
C PRO A 202 15.67 -3.00 1.65
N TYR A 203 16.75 -2.53 1.00
CA TYR A 203 16.75 -1.28 0.23
C TYR A 203 15.81 -1.33 -0.98
N CYS A 204 15.69 -2.50 -1.63
CA CYS A 204 14.73 -2.70 -2.73
C CYS A 204 13.28 -2.57 -2.26
N ARG A 205 12.90 -3.24 -1.15
CA ARG A 205 11.57 -3.09 -0.54
C ARG A 205 11.27 -1.67 -0.09
N GLN A 206 12.24 -0.99 0.53
CA GLN A 206 12.08 0.43 0.90
C GLN A 206 11.85 1.32 -0.33
N PHE A 207 12.54 1.04 -1.43
CA PHE A 207 12.36 1.78 -2.68
C PHE A 207 10.95 1.57 -3.28
N LEU A 208 10.46 0.32 -3.31
CA LEU A 208 9.10 0.01 -3.74
C LEU A 208 8.05 0.67 -2.85
N SER A 209 8.23 0.62 -1.52
CA SER A 209 7.34 1.28 -0.55
C SER A 209 7.28 2.79 -0.77
N LEU A 210 8.41 3.46 -0.99
CA LEU A 210 8.44 4.90 -1.28
C LEU A 210 7.77 5.23 -2.62
N LEU A 211 7.95 4.40 -3.66
CA LEU A 211 7.25 4.57 -4.93
C LEU A 211 5.73 4.43 -4.75
N MET A 212 5.27 3.45 -3.97
CA MET A 212 3.86 3.28 -3.62
C MET A 212 3.32 4.51 -2.89
N GLN A 213 4.01 4.99 -1.86
CA GLN A 213 3.65 6.21 -1.13
C GLN A 213 3.59 7.43 -2.07
N LEU A 214 4.54 7.58 -2.99
CA LEU A 214 4.51 8.64 -3.99
C LEU A 214 3.28 8.51 -4.91
N GLY A 215 2.92 7.28 -5.29
CA GLY A 215 1.71 6.97 -6.04
C GLY A 215 0.46 7.45 -5.32
N HIS A 216 0.23 7.01 -4.08
CA HIS A 216 -0.91 7.38 -3.25
C HIS A 216 -1.01 8.91 -3.05
N LEU A 217 0.09 9.55 -2.62
CA LEU A 217 0.12 11.01 -2.45
C LEU A 217 -0.17 11.76 -3.75
N SER A 218 0.25 11.20 -4.89
CA SER A 218 -0.02 11.80 -6.20
C SER A 218 -1.49 11.64 -6.64
N VAL A 219 -2.14 10.52 -6.30
CA VAL A 219 -3.59 10.32 -6.51
C VAL A 219 -4.38 11.33 -5.66
N GLU A 220 -4.07 11.43 -4.37
CA GLU A 220 -4.72 12.38 -3.45
C GLU A 220 -4.54 13.84 -3.93
N ALA A 221 -3.35 14.18 -4.45
CA ALA A 221 -3.08 15.47 -5.06
C ALA A 221 -3.71 15.68 -6.46
N LYS A 222 -4.49 14.71 -6.97
CA LYS A 222 -5.10 14.69 -8.31
C LYS A 222 -4.07 14.79 -9.46
N LYS A 223 -2.84 14.35 -9.22
CA LYS A 223 -1.73 14.31 -10.20
C LYS A 223 -1.61 12.92 -10.82
N LEU A 224 -2.66 12.49 -11.53
CA LEU A 224 -2.79 11.13 -12.07
C LEU A 224 -1.63 10.68 -12.96
N LYS A 225 -1.01 11.60 -13.72
CA LYS A 225 0.17 11.27 -14.55
C LYS A 225 1.37 10.84 -13.70
N SER A 226 1.65 11.57 -12.62
CA SER A 226 2.75 11.24 -11.71
C SER A 226 2.46 9.96 -10.92
N ALA A 227 1.20 9.74 -10.54
CA ALA A 227 0.79 8.51 -9.87
C ALA A 227 0.99 7.30 -10.80
N ARG A 228 0.52 7.42 -12.05
CA ARG A 228 0.70 6.39 -13.09
C ARG A 228 2.17 6.03 -13.30
N GLU A 229 3.05 7.03 -13.42
CA GLU A 229 4.48 6.81 -13.60
C GLU A 229 5.09 6.04 -12.41
N ALA A 230 4.71 6.39 -11.18
CA ALA A 230 5.20 5.70 -9.99
C ALA A 230 4.70 4.25 -9.90
N PHE A 231 3.41 4.00 -10.13
CA PHE A 231 2.87 2.64 -10.10
C PHE A 231 3.40 1.77 -11.22
N LEU A 232 3.55 2.29 -12.43
CA LEU A 232 4.18 1.55 -13.53
C LEU A 232 5.65 1.22 -13.23
N GLU A 233 6.37 2.11 -12.55
CA GLU A 233 7.74 1.80 -12.11
C GLU A 233 7.76 0.66 -11.09
N CYS A 234 6.83 0.60 -10.14
CA CYS A 234 6.69 -0.56 -9.24
C CYS A 234 6.46 -1.86 -10.02
N ILE A 235 5.47 -1.86 -10.93
CA ILE A 235 5.11 -3.05 -11.73
C ILE A 235 6.30 -3.51 -12.58
N ASP A 236 7.04 -2.58 -13.16
CA ASP A 236 8.23 -2.87 -13.97
C ASP A 236 9.37 -3.49 -13.14
N LEU A 237 9.49 -3.10 -11.87
CA LEU A 237 10.53 -3.59 -10.97
C LEU A 237 10.16 -4.95 -10.38
N GLU A 238 8.89 -5.15 -10.02
CA GLU A 238 8.38 -6.42 -9.51
C GLU A 238 8.30 -7.50 -10.58
N GLY A 239 7.93 -7.13 -11.82
CA GLY A 239 7.84 -8.03 -12.96
C GLY A 239 6.41 -8.30 -13.38
N THR A 240 6.27 -8.97 -14.53
CA THR A 240 4.98 -9.38 -15.11
C THR A 240 4.90 -10.88 -15.34
N ASP A 241 5.96 -11.61 -14.98
CA ASP A 241 6.06 -13.04 -15.20
C ASP A 241 5.25 -13.80 -14.16
N PRO A 242 4.75 -15.02 -14.47
CA PRO A 242 4.00 -15.84 -13.52
C PRO A 242 4.75 -16.13 -12.21
N ASN A 243 6.09 -16.21 -12.29
CA ASN A 243 6.96 -16.52 -11.16
C ASN A 243 7.47 -15.26 -10.44
N SER A 244 7.05 -14.07 -10.87
CA SER A 244 7.48 -12.82 -10.25
C SER A 244 6.82 -12.64 -8.89
N VAL A 245 7.62 -12.30 -7.88
CA VAL A 245 7.11 -12.01 -6.53
C VAL A 245 6.54 -10.59 -6.53
N VAL A 246 5.22 -10.51 -6.40
CA VAL A 246 4.48 -9.25 -6.27
C VAL A 246 4.41 -8.90 -4.79
N VAL A 247 4.97 -7.75 -4.41
CA VAL A 247 5.04 -7.32 -3.00
C VAL A 247 4.08 -6.16 -2.75
N THR A 248 3.79 -5.35 -3.77
CA THR A 248 2.97 -4.15 -3.66
C THR A 248 1.63 -4.29 -4.35
N MET A 249 0.62 -3.58 -3.84
CA MET A 249 -0.68 -3.44 -4.51
C MET A 249 -0.65 -2.48 -5.73
N ALA A 250 0.51 -2.22 -6.34
CA ALA A 250 0.64 -1.24 -7.42
C ALA A 250 -0.30 -1.52 -8.60
N ARG A 251 -0.48 -2.81 -8.93
CA ARG A 251 -1.33 -3.28 -10.03
C ARG A 251 -2.81 -2.98 -9.76
N ALA A 252 -3.29 -3.35 -8.58
CA ALA A 252 -4.66 -3.08 -8.12
C ALA A 252 -4.95 -1.56 -8.04
N ARG A 253 -4.05 -0.79 -7.43
CA ARG A 253 -4.19 0.67 -7.28
C ARG A 253 -4.16 1.39 -8.63
N LEU A 254 -3.32 0.95 -9.56
CA LEU A 254 -3.28 1.50 -10.91
C LEU A 254 -4.56 1.19 -11.70
N MET A 255 -5.11 -0.03 -11.55
CA MET A 255 -6.37 -0.42 -12.18
C MET A 255 -7.52 0.45 -11.65
N ARG A 256 -7.66 0.54 -10.32
CA ARG A 256 -8.65 1.40 -9.64
C ARG A 256 -8.59 2.84 -10.17
N MET A 257 -7.40 3.42 -10.22
CA MET A 257 -7.20 4.77 -10.74
C MET A 257 -7.62 4.92 -12.22
N CYS A 258 -7.42 3.91 -13.06
CA CYS A 258 -7.86 3.93 -14.46
C CYS A 258 -9.39 3.90 -14.60
N VAL A 259 -10.08 3.12 -13.76
CA VAL A 259 -11.55 3.06 -13.71
C VAL A 259 -12.11 4.40 -13.23
N GLU A 260 -11.63 4.92 -12.10
CA GLU A 260 -12.07 6.21 -11.55
C GLU A 260 -11.84 7.39 -12.50
N ALA A 261 -10.73 7.37 -13.25
CA ALA A 261 -10.41 8.40 -14.23
C ALA A 261 -11.20 8.26 -15.55
N ASN A 262 -12.04 7.23 -15.67
CA ASN A 262 -12.77 6.84 -16.88
C ASN A 262 -11.85 6.70 -18.10
N ARG A 263 -10.77 5.92 -17.97
CA ARG A 263 -9.78 5.67 -19.02
C ARG A 263 -9.69 4.18 -19.39
N PRO A 264 -10.73 3.62 -20.05
CA PRO A 264 -10.80 2.18 -20.35
C PRO A 264 -9.63 1.69 -21.22
N GLU A 265 -9.15 2.49 -22.19
CA GLU A 265 -7.97 2.10 -22.99
C GLU A 265 -6.69 1.91 -22.16
N SER A 266 -6.51 2.72 -21.11
CA SER A 266 -5.33 2.60 -20.25
C SER A 266 -5.42 1.37 -19.36
N ALA A 267 -6.63 1.00 -18.94
CA ALA A 267 -6.89 -0.24 -18.23
C ALA A 267 -6.68 -1.45 -19.15
N ARG A 268 -7.17 -1.42 -20.41
CA ARG A 268 -6.95 -2.46 -21.43
C ARG A 268 -5.48 -2.81 -21.59
N ARG A 269 -4.66 -1.77 -21.82
CA ARG A 269 -3.20 -1.92 -21.93
C ARG A 269 -2.55 -2.44 -20.65
N LEU A 270 -3.14 -2.17 -19.49
CA LEU A 270 -2.63 -2.68 -18.22
C LEU A 270 -2.84 -4.18 -18.13
N TRP A 271 -4.08 -4.68 -18.22
CA TRP A 271 -4.32 -6.12 -18.06
C TRP A 271 -3.71 -6.96 -19.20
N GLU A 272 -3.57 -6.42 -20.41
CA GLU A 272 -2.81 -7.05 -21.49
C GLU A 272 -1.32 -7.21 -21.14
N ARG A 273 -0.77 -6.29 -20.35
CA ARG A 273 0.62 -6.31 -19.90
C ARG A 273 0.86 -7.27 -18.73
N ILE A 274 -0.16 -7.54 -17.92
CA ILE A 274 -0.10 -8.45 -16.77
C ILE A 274 -1.08 -9.63 -16.93
N PRO A 275 -0.90 -10.47 -17.96
CA PRO A 275 -1.86 -11.52 -18.31
C PRO A 275 -1.99 -12.62 -17.25
N HIS A 276 -1.02 -12.75 -16.34
CA HIS A 276 -0.96 -13.77 -15.30
C HIS A 276 -1.44 -13.28 -13.93
N ASP A 277 -1.86 -12.02 -13.83
CA ASP A 277 -2.36 -11.48 -12.57
C ASP A 277 -3.75 -12.06 -12.25
N SER A 278 -3.90 -12.71 -11.10
CA SER A 278 -5.16 -13.29 -10.62
C SER A 278 -5.87 -12.42 -9.60
N THR A 279 -5.45 -11.17 -9.38
CA THR A 279 -6.13 -10.27 -8.45
C THR A 279 -7.55 -9.95 -8.92
N ALA A 280 -8.50 -9.99 -8.00
CA ALA A 280 -9.88 -9.59 -8.22
C ALA A 280 -9.96 -8.16 -8.78
N TRP A 281 -9.12 -7.26 -8.25
CA TRP A 281 -9.03 -5.87 -8.68
C TRP A 281 -8.80 -5.71 -10.18
N VAL A 282 -7.89 -6.48 -10.78
CA VAL A 282 -7.57 -6.39 -12.20
C VAL A 282 -8.67 -7.05 -13.03
N ARG A 283 -9.09 -8.26 -12.64
CA ARG A 283 -9.98 -9.08 -13.46
C ARG A 283 -11.42 -8.60 -13.46
N TYR A 284 -11.98 -8.27 -12.30
CA TYR A 284 -13.35 -7.75 -12.21
C TYR A 284 -13.45 -6.37 -12.84
N SER A 285 -12.47 -5.49 -12.64
CA SER A 285 -12.46 -4.19 -13.32
C SER A 285 -12.39 -4.34 -14.84
N ALA A 286 -11.63 -5.32 -15.35
CA ALA A 286 -11.59 -5.59 -16.79
C ALA A 286 -12.92 -6.14 -17.30
N ALA A 287 -13.57 -7.05 -16.56
CA ALA A 287 -14.91 -7.56 -16.89
C ALA A 287 -15.95 -6.43 -16.92
N LEU A 288 -15.93 -5.52 -15.94
CA LEU A 288 -16.81 -4.35 -15.90
C LEU A 288 -16.60 -3.42 -17.09
N ILE A 289 -15.34 -3.13 -17.44
CA ILE A 289 -15.03 -2.26 -18.58
C ILE A 289 -15.54 -2.87 -19.89
N GLU A 290 -15.36 -4.17 -20.10
CA GLU A 290 -15.86 -4.83 -21.31
C GLU A 290 -17.38 -4.97 -21.31
N PHE A 291 -18.02 -5.15 -20.15
CA PHE A 291 -19.48 -5.04 -20.02
C PHE A 291 -19.97 -3.66 -20.46
N VAL A 292 -19.45 -2.59 -19.86
CA VAL A 292 -19.84 -1.21 -20.21
C VAL A 292 -19.59 -0.92 -21.69
N SER A 293 -18.46 -1.39 -22.23
CA SER A 293 -18.11 -1.25 -23.64
C SER A 293 -19.15 -1.92 -24.56
N TRP A 294 -19.61 -3.12 -24.21
CA TRP A 294 -20.59 -3.89 -25.00
C TRP A 294 -22.04 -3.46 -24.78
N SER A 295 -22.51 -3.35 -23.53
CA SER A 295 -23.92 -3.20 -23.19
C SER A 295 -24.39 -1.75 -23.05
N VAL A 296 -23.50 -0.83 -22.67
CA VAL A 296 -23.85 0.58 -22.37
C VAL A 296 -23.40 1.52 -23.48
N ILE A 297 -22.16 1.36 -23.95
CA ILE A 297 -21.55 2.25 -24.95
C ILE A 297 -21.72 1.69 -26.37
N GLU A 298 -21.86 0.37 -26.52
CA GLU A 298 -21.89 -0.33 -27.80
C GLU A 298 -20.67 0.03 -28.68
N GLU A 299 -19.47 -0.04 -28.09
CA GLU A 299 -18.20 0.31 -28.76
C GLU A 299 -17.91 -0.66 -29.92
N ASP A 300 -17.40 -0.13 -31.04
CA ASP A 300 -17.06 -0.93 -32.21
C ASP A 300 -16.04 -2.04 -31.87
N GLY A 301 -16.42 -3.30 -32.09
CA GLY A 301 -15.58 -4.47 -31.80
C GLY A 301 -15.71 -5.03 -30.38
N SER A 302 -16.57 -4.44 -29.55
CA SER A 302 -17.04 -5.06 -28.30
C SER A 302 -18.10 -6.12 -28.61
N SER A 303 -18.10 -7.20 -27.84
CA SER A 303 -19.08 -8.28 -27.99
C SER A 303 -19.42 -8.90 -26.65
N ARG A 304 -20.63 -9.48 -26.54
CA ARG A 304 -21.05 -10.25 -25.37
C ARG A 304 -20.06 -11.37 -25.05
N GLU A 305 -19.58 -12.07 -26.08
CA GLU A 305 -18.62 -13.17 -25.94
C GLU A 305 -17.32 -12.71 -25.29
N ARG A 306 -16.81 -11.53 -25.67
CA ARG A 306 -15.60 -10.94 -25.08
C ARG A 306 -15.81 -10.53 -23.63
N ALA A 307 -16.96 -9.92 -23.32
CA ALA A 307 -17.32 -9.56 -21.94
C ALA A 307 -17.46 -10.83 -21.07
N GLU A 308 -18.11 -11.87 -21.57
CA GLU A 308 -18.24 -13.17 -20.87
C GLU A 308 -16.89 -13.88 -20.72
N GLU A 309 -15.98 -13.80 -21.70
CA GLU A 309 -14.62 -14.33 -21.56
C GLU A 309 -13.84 -13.65 -20.44
N MET A 310 -13.97 -12.32 -20.32
CA MET A 310 -13.31 -11.57 -19.26
C MET A 310 -13.95 -11.84 -17.90
N LEU A 311 -15.28 -11.97 -17.83
CA LEU A 311 -15.98 -12.39 -16.63
C LEU A 311 -15.58 -13.81 -16.20
N ARG A 312 -15.42 -14.75 -17.13
CA ARG A 312 -14.91 -16.09 -16.84
C ARG A 312 -13.54 -16.04 -16.17
N LYS A 313 -12.60 -15.24 -16.73
CA LYS A 313 -11.27 -15.05 -16.13
C LYS A 313 -11.34 -14.39 -14.75
N ALA A 314 -12.35 -13.55 -14.49
CA ALA A 314 -12.59 -12.95 -13.18
C ALA A 314 -13.14 -13.95 -12.17
N ILE A 315 -14.07 -14.82 -12.59
CA ILE A 315 -14.59 -15.91 -11.76
C ILE A 315 -13.46 -16.88 -11.42
N GLU A 316 -12.66 -17.30 -12.41
CA GLU A 316 -11.49 -18.19 -12.21
C GLU A 316 -10.43 -17.59 -11.29
N ALA A 317 -10.34 -16.26 -11.23
CA ALA A 317 -9.43 -15.55 -10.33
C ALA A 317 -9.95 -15.52 -8.90
N ASN A 318 -11.24 -15.19 -8.70
CA ASN A 318 -11.86 -15.18 -7.38
C ASN A 318 -13.38 -15.37 -7.49
N LYS A 319 -13.89 -16.57 -7.20
CA LYS A 319 -15.33 -16.88 -7.28
C LYS A 319 -16.18 -16.24 -6.19
N PHE A 320 -15.62 -15.99 -5.01
CA PHE A 320 -16.36 -15.40 -3.90
C PHE A 320 -16.84 -14.00 -4.27
N CYS A 321 -15.99 -13.25 -4.98
CA CYS A 321 -16.32 -11.94 -5.51
C CYS A 321 -17.49 -12.00 -6.51
N ALA A 322 -17.60 -13.05 -7.33
CA ALA A 322 -18.69 -13.21 -8.28
C ALA A 322 -20.05 -13.34 -7.57
N TYR A 323 -20.11 -14.20 -6.55
CA TYR A 323 -21.31 -14.37 -5.73
C TYR A 323 -21.67 -13.09 -4.99
N TYR A 324 -20.68 -12.42 -4.40
CA TYR A 324 -20.89 -11.19 -3.66
C TYR A 324 -21.48 -10.09 -4.55
N ILE A 325 -20.91 -9.85 -5.73
CA ILE A 325 -21.43 -8.84 -6.67
C ILE A 325 -22.83 -9.22 -7.16
N ALA A 326 -23.05 -10.48 -7.55
CA ALA A 326 -24.34 -10.94 -8.07
C ALA A 326 -25.48 -10.82 -7.04
N PHE A 327 -25.19 -11.06 -5.77
CA PHE A 327 -26.17 -11.12 -4.67
C PHE A 327 -25.89 -10.10 -3.57
N ASN A 328 -25.43 -8.90 -3.97
CA ASN A 328 -25.02 -7.85 -3.04
C ASN A 328 -26.04 -7.59 -1.92
N ASP A 329 -27.35 -7.54 -2.24
CA ASP A 329 -28.42 -7.29 -1.25
C ASP A 329 -28.49 -8.32 -0.11
N THR A 330 -28.01 -9.53 -0.34
CA THR A 330 -27.93 -10.59 0.69
C THR A 330 -26.63 -10.47 1.45
N PHE A 331 -25.52 -10.30 0.74
CA PHE A 331 -24.19 -10.21 1.35
C PHE A 331 -24.02 -8.95 2.22
N GLU A 332 -24.56 -7.80 1.81
CA GLU A 332 -24.55 -6.55 2.59
C GLU A 332 -25.27 -6.68 3.95
N LYS A 333 -26.22 -7.62 4.06
CA LYS A 333 -26.95 -7.87 5.32
C LYS A 333 -26.24 -8.83 6.26
N VAL A 334 -25.36 -9.66 5.74
CA VAL A 334 -24.76 -10.79 6.46
C VAL A 334 -23.30 -10.53 6.79
N VAL A 335 -22.57 -9.88 5.88
CA VAL A 335 -21.15 -9.60 6.05
C VAL A 335 -21.00 -8.26 6.75
N GLU A 336 -20.54 -8.32 8.00
CA GLU A 336 -20.21 -7.15 8.82
C GLU A 336 -18.67 -6.98 8.85
N TYR A 337 -18.19 -5.77 9.18
CA TYR A 337 -16.76 -5.45 9.36
C TYR A 337 -15.88 -5.60 8.11
N GLY A 338 -16.47 -5.75 6.92
CA GLY A 338 -15.70 -5.91 5.69
C GLY A 338 -14.83 -4.70 5.31
N ASP A 339 -15.04 -3.54 5.93
CA ASP A 339 -14.21 -2.34 5.79
C ASP A 339 -12.91 -2.38 6.61
N GLU A 340 -12.78 -3.33 7.55
CA GLU A 340 -11.57 -3.53 8.37
C GLU A 340 -10.50 -4.40 7.67
N ILE A 341 -10.87 -5.10 6.59
CA ILE A 341 -9.95 -5.92 5.81
C ILE A 341 -9.10 -5.02 4.90
N GLU A 342 -7.79 -5.06 5.07
CA GLU A 342 -6.81 -4.37 4.22
C GLU A 342 -5.72 -5.34 3.75
N ASP A 343 -5.19 -5.10 2.55
CA ASP A 343 -4.03 -5.81 1.97
C ASP A 343 -4.22 -7.34 1.85
N ALA A 344 -5.44 -7.79 1.49
CA ALA A 344 -5.76 -9.22 1.37
C ALA A 344 -5.00 -9.92 0.23
N GLU A 345 -4.71 -11.21 0.42
CA GLU A 345 -4.01 -12.03 -0.58
C GLU A 345 -4.89 -12.34 -1.81
N ALA A 346 -4.26 -12.37 -3.00
CA ALA A 346 -4.99 -12.57 -4.25
C ALA A 346 -5.68 -13.95 -4.32
N GLY A 347 -6.96 -13.97 -4.67
CA GLY A 347 -7.77 -15.18 -4.81
C GLY A 347 -8.41 -15.68 -3.52
N THR A 348 -8.19 -15.02 -2.37
CA THR A 348 -8.81 -15.42 -1.10
C THR A 348 -10.22 -14.85 -0.93
N LEU A 349 -10.92 -15.35 0.10
CA LEU A 349 -12.20 -14.78 0.52
C LEU A 349 -12.03 -13.33 0.99
N GLU A 350 -10.94 -13.00 1.68
CA GLU A 350 -10.70 -11.63 2.16
C GLU A 350 -10.55 -10.66 1.00
N GLU A 351 -9.87 -11.03 -0.10
CA GLU A 351 -9.77 -10.15 -1.27
C GLU A 351 -11.13 -9.87 -1.88
N ALA A 352 -12.02 -10.88 -1.91
CA ALA A 352 -13.38 -10.67 -2.39
C ALA A 352 -14.15 -9.67 -1.52
N ILE A 353 -14.03 -9.78 -0.20
CA ILE A 353 -14.68 -8.89 0.77
C ILE A 353 -14.09 -7.48 0.65
N GLU A 354 -12.75 -7.34 0.62
CA GLU A 354 -12.05 -6.06 0.45
C GLU A 354 -12.48 -5.38 -0.87
N TYR A 355 -12.55 -6.14 -1.97
CA TYR A 355 -13.00 -5.61 -3.25
C TYR A 355 -14.45 -5.11 -3.17
N CYS A 356 -15.34 -5.90 -2.57
CA CYS A 356 -16.77 -5.62 -2.52
C CYS A 356 -17.16 -4.52 -1.53
N HIS A 357 -16.39 -4.29 -0.48
CA HIS A 357 -16.59 -3.17 0.44
C HIS A 357 -15.90 -1.88 -0.02
N SER A 358 -15.11 -1.94 -1.08
CA SER A 358 -14.46 -0.77 -1.64
C SER A 358 -15.38 0.06 -2.53
N GLU A 359 -14.91 1.27 -2.87
CA GLU A 359 -15.56 2.15 -3.86
C GLU A 359 -15.79 1.47 -5.22
N GLN A 360 -15.12 0.35 -5.53
CA GLN A 360 -15.31 -0.37 -6.79
C GLN A 360 -16.70 -1.00 -6.92
N MET A 361 -17.30 -1.45 -5.81
CA MET A 361 -18.67 -1.96 -5.82
C MET A 361 -19.67 -0.89 -6.27
N GLY A 362 -19.39 0.38 -5.95
CA GLY A 362 -20.18 1.52 -6.43
C GLY A 362 -20.25 1.62 -7.96
N PHE A 363 -19.23 1.14 -8.71
CA PHE A 363 -19.31 1.10 -10.17
C PHE A 363 -20.17 -0.04 -10.69
N TRP A 364 -20.17 -1.20 -10.02
CA TRP A 364 -21.06 -2.32 -10.36
C TRP A 364 -22.52 -1.94 -10.12
N LEU A 365 -22.85 -1.41 -8.95
CA LEU A 365 -24.21 -0.99 -8.60
C LEU A 365 -24.67 0.27 -9.36
N GLY A 366 -23.72 1.15 -9.70
CA GLY A 366 -24.01 2.38 -10.45
C GLY A 366 -24.18 2.16 -11.97
N THR A 367 -23.74 1.01 -12.49
CA THR A 367 -23.87 0.66 -13.91
C THR A 367 -25.13 -0.17 -14.12
N GLU A 368 -26.08 0.36 -14.90
CA GLU A 368 -27.37 -0.28 -15.14
C GLU A 368 -27.21 -1.72 -15.68
N GLY A 369 -27.75 -2.69 -14.94
CA GLY A 369 -27.78 -4.10 -15.34
C GLY A 369 -26.47 -4.87 -15.14
N ALA A 370 -25.41 -4.27 -14.59
CA ALA A 370 -24.11 -4.93 -14.48
C ALA A 370 -24.10 -6.06 -13.43
N ALA A 371 -24.69 -5.82 -12.25
CA ALA A 371 -24.82 -6.83 -11.20
C ALA A 371 -25.80 -7.93 -11.60
N GLU A 372 -26.93 -7.56 -12.22
CA GLU A 372 -27.93 -8.49 -12.75
C GLU A 372 -27.35 -9.36 -13.86
N TRP A 373 -26.48 -8.82 -14.71
CA TRP A 373 -25.79 -9.58 -15.74
C TRP A 373 -24.88 -10.67 -15.14
N ILE A 374 -24.11 -10.36 -14.10
CA ILE A 374 -23.30 -11.37 -13.40
C ILE A 374 -24.23 -12.44 -12.80
N ARG A 375 -25.33 -12.02 -12.16
CA ARG A 375 -26.33 -12.95 -11.61
C ARG A 375 -26.90 -13.87 -12.69
N GLU A 376 -27.31 -13.33 -13.85
CA GLU A 376 -27.79 -14.10 -14.99
C GLU A 376 -26.75 -15.13 -15.43
N VAL A 377 -25.48 -14.72 -15.56
CA VAL A 377 -24.40 -15.62 -15.98
C VAL A 377 -24.17 -16.72 -14.95
N ILE A 378 -24.11 -16.42 -13.65
CA ILE A 378 -23.92 -17.43 -12.60
C ILE A 378 -25.09 -18.43 -12.59
N LEU A 379 -26.32 -17.93 -12.58
CA LEU A 379 -27.51 -18.80 -12.57
C LEU A 379 -27.59 -19.66 -13.84
N ARG A 380 -27.26 -19.09 -15.00
CA ARG A 380 -27.17 -19.84 -16.25
C ARG A 380 -26.12 -20.96 -16.16
N LEU A 381 -24.91 -20.66 -15.67
CA LEU A 381 -23.84 -21.65 -15.51
C LEU A 381 -24.22 -22.78 -14.53
N LEU A 382 -24.99 -22.47 -13.47
CA LEU A 382 -25.41 -23.45 -12.48
C LEU A 382 -26.62 -24.29 -12.95
N HIS A 383 -27.54 -23.71 -13.72
CA HIS A 383 -28.77 -24.38 -14.16
C HIS A 383 -28.67 -25.08 -15.54
N GLU A 384 -27.77 -24.66 -16.43
CA GLU A 384 -27.63 -25.28 -17.75
C GLU A 384 -27.16 -26.75 -17.64
N GLN A 385 -27.95 -27.67 -18.18
CA GLN A 385 -27.62 -29.08 -18.26
C GLN A 385 -26.68 -29.35 -19.43
N ASN A 386 -25.39 -29.43 -19.13
CA ASN A 386 -24.34 -30.12 -19.89
C ASN A 386 -24.44 -30.03 -21.44
N ASP A 387 -24.34 -28.81 -21.98
CA ASP A 387 -24.38 -28.56 -23.44
C ASP A 387 -23.09 -28.94 -24.19
N GLY A 388 -22.21 -29.77 -23.61
CA GLY A 388 -20.96 -30.18 -24.24
C GLY A 388 -19.92 -29.06 -24.41
N ASN A 389 -20.20 -27.86 -23.91
CA ASN A 389 -19.27 -26.74 -23.93
C ASN A 389 -18.26 -26.86 -22.77
N SER A 390 -17.04 -27.29 -23.11
CA SER A 390 -15.99 -27.65 -22.13
C SER A 390 -15.66 -26.54 -21.13
N TRP A 391 -15.80 -25.26 -21.49
CA TRP A 391 -15.49 -24.17 -20.57
C TRP A 391 -16.60 -23.93 -19.56
N VAL A 392 -17.88 -24.00 -19.99
CA VAL A 392 -19.06 -23.84 -19.11
C VAL A 392 -19.00 -24.87 -17.99
N GLN A 393 -18.66 -26.11 -18.33
CA GLN A 393 -18.50 -27.19 -17.35
C GLN A 393 -17.34 -26.94 -16.37
N SER A 394 -16.22 -26.40 -16.85
CA SER A 394 -15.07 -26.07 -16.00
C SER A 394 -15.39 -24.94 -15.02
N THR A 395 -16.00 -23.85 -15.50
CA THR A 395 -16.36 -22.70 -14.66
C THR A 395 -17.45 -23.08 -13.67
N ARG A 396 -18.44 -23.89 -14.08
CA ARG A 396 -19.47 -24.43 -13.19
C ARG A 396 -18.88 -25.25 -12.05
N SER A 397 -18.02 -26.23 -12.36
CA SER A 397 -17.35 -27.06 -11.35
C SER A 397 -16.52 -26.20 -10.36
N TYR A 398 -15.90 -25.14 -10.86
CA TYR A 398 -15.15 -24.20 -10.03
C TYR A 398 -16.07 -23.34 -9.13
N LEU A 399 -17.23 -22.90 -9.63
CA LEU A 399 -18.24 -22.22 -8.83
C LEU A 399 -18.78 -23.16 -7.74
N GLU A 400 -19.20 -24.37 -8.09
CA GLU A 400 -19.73 -25.39 -7.16
C GLU A 400 -18.73 -25.82 -6.08
N SER A 401 -17.42 -25.64 -6.30
CA SER A 401 -16.41 -25.99 -5.30
C SER A 401 -16.27 -24.99 -4.14
N TRP A 402 -17.06 -23.90 -4.11
CA TRP A 402 -17.00 -22.90 -3.03
C TRP A 402 -17.15 -23.50 -1.63
N GLU A 403 -18.04 -24.48 -1.44
CA GLU A 403 -18.29 -25.11 -0.15
C GLU A 403 -17.05 -25.88 0.36
N LYS A 404 -16.31 -26.52 -0.55
CA LYS A 404 -15.05 -27.22 -0.23
C LYS A 404 -13.97 -26.23 0.20
N ASP A 405 -13.87 -25.10 -0.49
CA ASP A 405 -12.86 -24.09 -0.19
C ASP A 405 -13.14 -23.41 1.17
N ILE A 406 -14.40 -23.07 1.45
CA ILE A 406 -14.80 -22.56 2.77
C ILE A 406 -14.50 -23.59 3.86
N SER A 407 -14.80 -24.87 3.62
CA SER A 407 -14.51 -25.93 4.60
C SER A 407 -13.00 -26.11 4.82
N GLN A 408 -12.17 -25.92 3.79
CA GLN A 408 -10.71 -25.95 3.92
C GLN A 408 -10.20 -24.79 4.76
N ILE A 409 -10.73 -23.58 4.55
CA ILE A 409 -10.39 -22.38 5.34
C ILE A 409 -10.69 -22.63 6.83
N GLU A 410 -11.87 -23.16 7.14
CA GLU A 410 -12.27 -23.46 8.52
C GLU A 410 -11.39 -24.53 9.18
N ASN A 411 -11.01 -25.56 8.42
CA ASN A 411 -10.15 -26.63 8.93
C ASN A 411 -8.71 -26.17 9.18
N GLN A 412 -8.12 -25.38 8.27
CA GLN A 412 -6.75 -24.87 8.41
C GLN A 412 -6.57 -24.04 9.68
N LEU A 413 -7.61 -23.28 10.07
CA LEU A 413 -7.61 -22.44 11.28
C LEU A 413 -7.84 -23.25 12.57
N HIS A 414 -8.60 -24.34 12.50
CA HIS A 414 -8.73 -25.27 13.64
C HIS A 414 -7.43 -26.02 13.94
N GLU A 415 -6.61 -26.32 12.92
CA GLU A 415 -5.30 -26.95 13.09
C GLU A 415 -4.27 -26.00 13.70
N THR A 416 -4.25 -24.72 13.29
CA THR A 416 -3.36 -23.69 13.87
C THR A 416 -3.73 -23.33 15.30
N LYS A 417 -5.03 -23.23 15.64
CA LYS A 417 -5.48 -23.00 17.03
C LYS A 417 -5.14 -24.15 17.98
N ASN A 418 -4.91 -25.36 17.49
CA ASN A 418 -4.50 -26.51 18.30
C ASN A 418 -2.97 -26.66 18.43
N SER A 419 -2.16 -25.90 17.68
CA SER A 419 -0.70 -25.99 17.69
C SER A 419 0.02 -24.88 18.46
N ASP A 420 -0.66 -23.79 18.83
CA ASP A 420 0.00 -22.63 19.44
C ASP A 420 -0.04 -22.63 20.97
N ASP A 421 1.02 -23.22 21.52
CA ASP A 421 1.58 -22.92 22.83
C ASP A 421 2.18 -21.49 22.80
N VAL A 422 1.48 -20.55 23.44
CA VAL A 422 2.01 -19.29 24.03
C VAL A 422 2.93 -18.42 23.14
N ASN A 423 2.35 -17.40 22.51
CA ASN A 423 2.77 -16.01 22.69
C ASN A 423 1.71 -15.06 22.10
N GLY A 424 1.01 -14.34 22.99
CA GLY A 424 0.04 -13.33 22.61
C GLY A 424 0.73 -12.10 22.03
N ASP A 425 0.53 -11.89 20.74
CA ASP A 425 0.52 -10.56 20.15
C ASP A 425 -0.93 -10.31 19.72
N GLU A 426 -1.64 -9.45 20.44
CA GLU A 426 -3.02 -9.03 20.16
C GLU A 426 -3.06 -8.11 18.92
N ASN A 427 -2.54 -8.56 17.79
CA ASN A 427 -2.94 -7.99 16.52
C ASN A 427 -4.30 -8.60 16.19
N GLU A 428 -5.34 -7.77 16.17
CA GLU A 428 -6.69 -8.08 15.70
C GLU A 428 -6.63 -8.46 14.21
N GLU A 429 -6.04 -9.60 13.88
CA GLU A 429 -6.17 -10.19 12.56
C GLU A 429 -7.66 -10.55 12.38
N PRO A 430 -8.30 -10.09 11.29
CA PRO A 430 -9.70 -10.36 11.05
C PRO A 430 -9.95 -11.88 11.11
N ASP A 431 -10.92 -12.34 11.92
CA ASP A 431 -11.17 -13.77 12.07
C ASP A 431 -11.74 -14.32 10.75
N ILE A 432 -10.88 -14.88 9.92
CA ILE A 432 -11.23 -15.44 8.61
C ILE A 432 -12.34 -16.50 8.76
N VAL A 433 -12.41 -17.21 9.91
CA VAL A 433 -13.48 -18.18 10.20
C VAL A 433 -14.83 -17.47 10.33
N MET A 434 -14.86 -16.29 10.94
CA MET A 434 -16.08 -15.48 11.03
C MET A 434 -16.57 -15.10 9.63
N TYR A 435 -15.69 -14.61 8.76
CA TYR A 435 -16.04 -14.26 7.37
C TYR A 435 -16.47 -15.47 6.55
N ALA A 436 -15.82 -16.62 6.72
CA ALA A 436 -16.22 -17.88 6.12
C ALA A 436 -17.63 -18.30 6.55
N GLY A 437 -17.95 -18.18 7.84
CA GLY A 437 -19.27 -18.45 8.41
C GLY A 437 -20.35 -17.47 7.90
N MET A 438 -20.02 -16.18 7.80
CA MET A 438 -20.90 -15.17 7.19
C MET A 438 -21.15 -15.48 5.71
N PHE A 439 -20.11 -15.82 4.94
CA PHE A 439 -20.25 -16.19 3.54
C PHE A 439 -21.16 -17.42 3.38
N ARG A 440 -20.97 -18.47 4.19
CA ARG A 440 -21.84 -19.64 4.18
C ARG A 440 -23.29 -19.28 4.52
N THR A 441 -23.49 -18.47 5.56
CA THR A 441 -24.83 -18.00 5.95
C THR A 441 -25.54 -17.27 4.81
N ALA A 442 -24.83 -16.40 4.08
CA ALA A 442 -25.37 -15.71 2.92
C ALA A 442 -25.75 -16.70 1.80
N MET A 443 -24.90 -17.70 1.53
CA MET A 443 -25.19 -18.74 0.54
C MET A 443 -26.39 -19.61 0.93
N ASP A 444 -26.52 -19.98 2.21
CA ASP A 444 -27.67 -20.73 2.73
C ASP A 444 -28.97 -19.94 2.57
N MET A 445 -28.94 -18.63 2.85
CA MET A 445 -30.09 -17.73 2.62
C MET A 445 -30.50 -17.70 1.14
N LEU A 446 -29.53 -17.71 0.22
CA LEU A 446 -29.81 -17.74 -1.22
C LEU A 446 -30.39 -19.10 -1.66
N GLN A 447 -29.88 -20.20 -1.11
CA GLN A 447 -30.45 -21.54 -1.36
C GLN A 447 -31.90 -21.63 -0.84
N ASP A 448 -32.16 -21.11 0.37
CA ASP A 448 -33.49 -21.13 0.97
C ASP A 448 -34.47 -20.18 0.26
N ALA A 449 -33.98 -19.10 -0.34
CA ALA A 449 -34.74 -18.24 -1.25
C ALA A 449 -35.08 -18.92 -2.60
N GLY A 450 -34.48 -20.09 -2.88
CA GLY A 450 -34.69 -20.84 -4.11
C GLY A 450 -33.90 -20.32 -5.31
N GLU A 451 -32.87 -19.50 -5.08
CA GLU A 451 -31.99 -19.01 -6.16
C GLU A 451 -31.09 -20.14 -6.70
N PHE A 452 -30.79 -21.15 -5.87
CA PHE A 452 -30.03 -22.33 -6.24
C PHE A 452 -30.85 -23.61 -6.00
N LEU A 453 -30.82 -24.55 -6.95
CA LEU A 453 -31.34 -25.89 -6.72
C LEU A 453 -30.42 -26.61 -5.71
N LYS A 454 -30.93 -26.92 -4.51
CA LYS A 454 -30.27 -27.90 -3.63
C LYS A 454 -30.20 -29.22 -4.40
N ASP A 455 -29.00 -29.75 -4.65
CA ASP A 455 -28.85 -31.14 -5.04
C ASP A 455 -29.37 -32.00 -3.89
N THR A 456 -30.64 -32.39 -3.96
CA THR A 456 -31.33 -33.20 -2.95
C THR A 456 -30.78 -34.63 -2.84
N ALA A 457 -29.62 -34.93 -3.44
CA ALA A 457 -29.05 -36.26 -3.50
C ALA A 457 -28.33 -36.70 -2.20
N SER A 458 -27.97 -35.79 -1.29
CA SER A 458 -27.27 -36.14 -0.05
C SER A 458 -28.18 -36.39 1.17
N SER A 459 -29.50 -36.13 1.06
CA SER A 459 -30.44 -36.28 2.19
C SER A 459 -31.30 -37.54 2.16
N SER A 460 -31.11 -38.46 1.19
CA SER A 460 -31.92 -39.68 1.09
C SER A 460 -31.29 -40.96 1.66
N GLU A 461 -30.11 -40.91 2.31
CA GLU A 461 -29.45 -42.11 2.86
C GLU A 461 -29.60 -42.31 4.38
N VAL A 462 -30.43 -41.51 5.08
CA VAL A 462 -30.76 -41.76 6.50
C VAL A 462 -32.27 -41.86 6.70
N ALA A 463 -32.90 -42.77 5.96
CA ALA A 463 -34.22 -43.33 6.28
C ALA A 463 -34.42 -44.65 5.53
N GLY A 464 -33.76 -45.70 6.00
CA GLY A 464 -33.95 -47.09 5.56
C GLY A 464 -33.80 -48.03 6.75
#